data_AF-A0A7W1XXU7-F1
#
_entry.id   AF-A0A7W1XXU7-F1
#
_cell.length_a   1.000
_cell.length_b   1.000
_cell.length_c   1.000
_cell.angle_alpha   90.00
_cell.angle_beta   90.00
_cell.angle_gamma   90.00
#
_symmetry.space_group_name_H-M   'P 1'
#
loop_
_entity.id
_entity.type
_entity.pdbx_description
1 polymer ?
#
loop_
_entity_poly.entity_id
_entity_poly.type
_entity_poly.pdbx_seq_one_letter_code
_entity_poly.pdbx_strand_id
1 'polypeptide(L)'
;FWLVGKSEAAAEDLNRKYCEIRKEKDPQLRLKDCLRRGHSFADYVRDGGAGLNTRRGEHSEWSGFIITMSAKYPGPEEEDYKAVVLHEYFHIYQHAHIFSRKESERNSRNQVNPWWAEGGAEYMAQLLYSRQKGVRPGYLKEKMRQKLRSLKDLKKGESITDIPYGERAMIAYDLGTWFIAYLIDRTSEEAYLKGFYRDLNKEGFEGSFQKNFGLSSKAMLEAFHQSFLPLSEEEKLKILP
;
A
#
# COMPACT_ATOMS: atom_id res chain seq x y z
N PHE A 1 -10.11 -6.66 -11.99
CA PHE A 1 -9.62 -7.56 -10.93
C PHE A 1 -9.24 -8.87 -11.60
N TRP A 2 -8.09 -9.44 -11.27
CA TRP A 2 -7.67 -10.76 -11.78
C TRP A 2 -7.36 -11.69 -10.62
N LEU A 3 -7.93 -12.88 -10.68
CA LEU A 3 -7.59 -14.00 -9.80
C LEU A 3 -6.79 -14.99 -10.63
N VAL A 4 -5.52 -15.21 -10.25
CA VAL A 4 -4.65 -16.16 -10.93
C VAL A 4 -4.58 -17.44 -10.11
N GLY A 5 -4.95 -18.56 -10.74
CA GLY A 5 -4.93 -19.89 -10.13
C GLY A 5 -3.53 -20.48 -10.03
N LYS A 6 -3.44 -21.81 -10.08
CA LYS A 6 -2.16 -22.55 -9.93
C LYS A 6 -1.50 -22.95 -11.26
N SER A 7 -2.18 -22.76 -12.39
CA SER A 7 -1.69 -23.19 -13.70
C SER A 7 -0.88 -22.09 -14.39
N GLU A 8 0.43 -22.29 -14.49
CA GLU A 8 1.33 -21.37 -15.19
C GLU A 8 1.00 -21.29 -16.69
N ALA A 9 0.67 -22.42 -17.32
CA ALA A 9 0.25 -22.45 -18.72
C ALA A 9 -0.99 -21.58 -18.97
N ALA A 10 -2.02 -21.71 -18.11
CA ALA A 10 -3.22 -20.89 -18.20
C ALA A 10 -2.94 -19.40 -17.92
N ALA A 11 -2.00 -19.11 -17.01
CA ALA A 11 -1.58 -17.75 -16.74
C ALA A 11 -0.81 -17.13 -17.92
N GLU A 12 -0.02 -17.92 -18.65
CA GLU A 12 0.64 -17.49 -19.89
C GLU A 12 -0.35 -17.25 -21.04
N ASP A 13 -1.39 -18.08 -21.16
CA ASP A 13 -2.51 -17.83 -22.09
C ASP A 13 -3.21 -16.51 -21.76
N LEU A 14 -3.52 -16.28 -20.47
CA LEU A 14 -4.11 -15.03 -20.00
C LEU A 14 -3.19 -13.84 -20.26
N ASN A 15 -1.87 -14.03 -20.10
CA ASN A 15 -0.85 -13.01 -20.35
C ASN A 15 -0.84 -12.58 -21.82
N ARG A 16 -0.89 -13.55 -22.74
CA ARG A 16 -1.02 -13.28 -24.19
C ARG A 16 -2.29 -12.49 -24.49
N LYS A 17 -3.44 -12.97 -24.04
CA LYS A 17 -4.74 -12.32 -24.28
C LYS A 17 -4.79 -10.89 -23.74
N TYR A 18 -4.25 -10.66 -22.54
CA TYR A 18 -4.15 -9.32 -21.96
C TYR A 18 -3.30 -8.39 -22.82
N CYS A 19 -2.15 -8.87 -23.30
CA CYS A 19 -1.25 -8.08 -24.12
C CYS A 19 -1.79 -7.81 -25.54
N GLU A 20 -2.55 -8.74 -26.11
CA GLU A 20 -3.28 -8.55 -27.37
C GLU A 20 -4.34 -7.45 -27.24
N ILE A 21 -5.23 -7.55 -26.25
CA ILE A 21 -6.25 -6.51 -25.97
C ILE A 21 -5.58 -5.15 -25.76
N ARG A 22 -4.43 -5.13 -25.06
CA ARG A 22 -3.67 -3.91 -24.86
C ARG A 22 -3.10 -3.35 -26.15
N LYS A 23 -2.60 -4.20 -27.05
CA LYS A 23 -2.09 -3.78 -28.36
C LYS A 23 -3.20 -3.23 -29.25
N GLU A 24 -4.40 -3.79 -29.18
CA GLU A 24 -5.58 -3.27 -29.88
C GLU A 24 -5.96 -1.87 -29.38
N LYS A 25 -5.92 -1.65 -28.06
CA LYS A 25 -6.26 -0.35 -27.44
C LYS A 25 -5.16 0.70 -27.54
N ASP A 26 -3.91 0.26 -27.64
CA ASP A 26 -2.73 1.10 -27.73
C ASP A 26 -1.82 0.55 -28.86
N PRO A 27 -2.04 1.00 -30.11
CA PRO A 27 -1.26 0.54 -31.26
C PRO A 27 0.23 0.84 -31.16
N GLN A 28 0.67 1.76 -30.29
CA GLN A 28 2.08 2.06 -30.09
C GLN A 28 2.77 1.07 -29.14
N LEU A 29 2.00 0.30 -28.37
CA LEU A 29 2.54 -0.71 -27.47
C LEU A 29 3.37 -1.75 -28.24
N ARG A 30 4.58 -2.03 -27.75
CA ARG A 30 5.39 -3.16 -28.23
C ARG A 30 4.92 -4.44 -27.55
N LEU A 31 4.33 -5.35 -28.33
CA LEU A 31 3.75 -6.59 -27.80
C LEU A 31 4.78 -7.43 -27.02
N LYS A 32 6.01 -7.51 -27.53
CA LYS A 32 7.13 -8.22 -26.89
C LYS A 32 7.43 -7.70 -25.48
N ASP A 33 7.36 -6.39 -25.27
CA ASP A 33 7.62 -5.79 -23.96
C ASP A 33 6.48 -6.08 -22.99
N CYS A 34 5.23 -6.04 -23.47
CA CYS A 34 4.08 -6.38 -22.65
C CYS A 34 4.16 -7.84 -22.17
N LEU A 35 4.51 -8.77 -23.06
CA LEU A 35 4.62 -10.20 -22.76
C LEU A 35 5.74 -10.49 -21.76
N ARG A 36 6.85 -9.75 -21.82
CA ARG A 36 8.04 -9.92 -20.97
C ARG A 36 8.09 -8.97 -19.76
N ARG A 37 6.97 -8.32 -19.43
CA ARG A 37 6.92 -7.43 -18.26
C ARG A 37 7.15 -8.23 -16.98
N GLY A 38 7.80 -7.62 -15.99
CA GLY A 38 7.78 -8.15 -14.62
C GLY A 38 6.38 -8.08 -14.01
N HIS A 39 6.14 -8.92 -13.01
CA HIS A 39 4.82 -9.08 -12.37
C HIS A 39 3.72 -9.40 -13.40
N SER A 40 4.04 -10.28 -14.33
CA SER A 40 3.08 -10.94 -15.23
C SER A 40 2.16 -11.89 -14.45
N PHE A 41 1.09 -12.37 -15.09
CA PHE A 41 0.20 -13.35 -14.45
C PHE A 41 0.94 -14.64 -14.08
N ALA A 42 1.89 -15.08 -14.90
CA ALA A 42 2.72 -16.26 -14.63
C ALA A 42 3.64 -16.03 -13.42
N ASP A 43 4.20 -14.83 -13.26
CA ASP A 43 4.98 -14.47 -12.07
C ASP A 43 4.15 -14.60 -10.80
N TYR A 44 2.89 -14.13 -10.80
CA TYR A 44 1.99 -14.32 -9.66
C TYR A 44 1.66 -15.80 -9.37
N VAL A 45 1.59 -16.67 -10.38
CA VAL A 45 1.42 -18.11 -10.15
C VAL A 45 2.67 -18.72 -9.50
N ARG A 46 3.85 -18.33 -9.98
CA ARG A 46 5.14 -18.89 -9.53
C ARG A 46 5.56 -18.35 -8.17
N ASP A 47 5.45 -17.06 -7.96
CA ASP A 47 6.05 -16.34 -6.84
C ASP A 47 5.01 -16.02 -5.74
N GLY A 48 3.72 -16.00 -6.09
CA GLY A 48 2.63 -15.69 -5.15
C GLY A 48 2.38 -14.19 -4.97
N GLY A 49 1.69 -13.83 -3.89
CA GLY A 49 1.43 -12.45 -3.52
C GLY A 49 0.25 -11.80 -4.25
N ALA A 50 0.21 -10.47 -4.16
CA ALA A 50 -0.77 -9.61 -4.78
C ALA A 50 -0.09 -8.33 -5.28
N GLY A 51 -0.80 -7.54 -6.08
CA GLY A 51 -0.33 -6.22 -6.44
C GLY A 51 -1.30 -5.42 -7.29
N LEU A 52 -1.19 -4.11 -7.16
CA LEU A 52 -1.87 -3.13 -7.99
C LEU A 52 -1.00 -2.74 -9.19
N ASN A 53 -1.52 -3.01 -10.38
CA ASN A 53 -1.00 -2.42 -11.60
C ASN A 53 -1.81 -1.16 -11.97
N THR A 54 -1.25 0.01 -11.63
CA THR A 54 -1.82 1.31 -11.96
C THR A 54 -1.48 1.72 -13.39
N ARG A 55 -2.50 2.03 -14.19
CA ARG A 55 -2.39 2.56 -15.55
C ARG A 55 -2.92 3.98 -15.55
N ARG A 56 -2.02 4.96 -15.51
CA ARG A 56 -2.38 6.39 -15.45
C ARG A 56 -1.24 7.28 -15.95
N GLY A 57 -0.82 7.08 -17.19
CA GLY A 57 0.26 7.86 -17.81
C GLY A 57 -0.22 9.09 -18.57
N GLU A 58 0.63 10.10 -18.74
CA GLU A 58 0.35 11.31 -19.53
C GLU A 58 0.07 10.98 -21.00
N HIS A 59 0.74 9.97 -21.53
CA HIS A 59 0.63 9.54 -22.93
C HIS A 59 -0.29 8.33 -23.11
N SER A 60 -1.18 8.06 -22.14
CA SER A 60 -2.12 6.95 -22.22
C SER A 60 -3.53 7.45 -22.54
N GLU A 61 -4.12 6.90 -23.59
CA GLU A 61 -5.52 7.15 -23.98
C GLU A 61 -6.53 6.60 -22.97
N TRP A 62 -6.10 5.70 -22.08
CA TRP A 62 -6.94 5.11 -21.05
C TRP A 62 -6.24 5.10 -19.68
N SER A 63 -7.05 5.08 -18.62
CA SER A 63 -6.58 4.86 -17.26
C SER A 63 -7.34 3.70 -16.61
N GLY A 64 -6.69 2.98 -15.71
CA GLY A 64 -7.32 1.89 -14.99
C GLY A 64 -6.46 1.36 -13.85
N PHE A 65 -7.14 0.67 -12.94
CA PHE A 65 -6.54 0.01 -11.79
C PHE A 65 -6.76 -1.49 -11.92
N ILE A 66 -5.69 -2.26 -11.87
CA ILE A 66 -5.73 -3.69 -12.08
C ILE A 66 -5.10 -4.37 -10.86
N ILE A 67 -5.95 -4.82 -9.94
CA ILE A 67 -5.53 -5.71 -8.85
C ILE A 67 -5.37 -7.13 -9.41
N THR A 68 -4.25 -7.74 -9.10
CA THR A 68 -3.97 -9.17 -9.35
C THR A 68 -3.73 -9.86 -8.03
N MET A 69 -4.49 -10.92 -7.75
CA MET A 69 -4.32 -11.77 -6.58
C MET A 69 -3.91 -13.17 -7.04
N SER A 70 -2.84 -13.71 -6.47
CA SER A 70 -2.42 -15.09 -6.70
C SER A 70 -3.21 -16.10 -5.85
N ALA A 71 -2.86 -17.38 -6.00
CA ALA A 71 -3.42 -18.47 -5.21
C ALA A 71 -2.55 -18.87 -3.99
N LYS A 72 -1.45 -18.15 -3.70
CA LYS A 72 -0.53 -18.47 -2.59
C LYS A 72 0.22 -17.25 -2.07
N TYR A 73 0.61 -17.27 -0.80
CA TYR A 73 1.38 -16.21 -0.13
C TYR A 73 0.74 -14.80 -0.15
N PRO A 74 -0.48 -14.63 0.40
CA PRO A 74 -1.36 -15.65 0.98
C PRO A 74 -2.24 -16.32 -0.10
N GLY A 75 -2.68 -17.55 0.16
CA GLY A 75 -3.68 -18.26 -0.63
C GLY A 75 -5.11 -18.01 -0.12
N PRO A 76 -6.16 -18.34 -0.90
CA PRO A 76 -7.55 -18.01 -0.57
C PRO A 76 -8.09 -18.57 0.75
N GLU A 77 -7.48 -19.65 1.26
CA GLU A 77 -7.84 -20.28 2.53
C GLU A 77 -7.18 -19.61 3.74
N GLU A 78 -6.18 -18.75 3.52
CA GLU A 78 -5.49 -18.02 4.58
C GLU A 78 -6.27 -16.76 4.96
N GLU A 79 -6.37 -16.46 6.25
CA GLU A 79 -7.06 -15.26 6.75
C GLU A 79 -6.51 -13.97 6.11
N ASP A 80 -5.20 -13.92 5.92
CA ASP A 80 -4.47 -12.77 5.36
C ASP A 80 -4.88 -12.47 3.92
N TYR A 81 -5.45 -13.43 3.19
CA TYR A 81 -5.94 -13.21 1.82
C TYR A 81 -6.95 -12.07 1.75
N LYS A 82 -7.86 -12.01 2.72
CA LYS A 82 -8.91 -10.98 2.77
C LYS A 82 -8.32 -9.61 3.08
N ALA A 83 -7.40 -9.54 4.02
CA ALA A 83 -6.71 -8.30 4.36
C ALA A 83 -5.86 -7.79 3.17
N VAL A 84 -5.16 -8.68 2.47
CA VAL A 84 -4.36 -8.31 1.29
C VAL A 84 -5.24 -7.79 0.14
N VAL A 85 -6.43 -8.35 -0.09
CA VAL A 85 -7.38 -7.77 -1.07
C VAL A 85 -7.74 -6.32 -0.69
N LEU A 86 -7.97 -6.06 0.60
CA LEU A 86 -8.26 -4.71 1.08
C LEU A 86 -7.05 -3.78 0.97
N HIS A 87 -5.83 -4.28 1.20
CA HIS A 87 -4.57 -3.56 1.02
C HIS A 87 -4.44 -3.04 -0.41
N GLU A 88 -4.57 -3.94 -1.40
CA GLU A 88 -4.50 -3.57 -2.81
C GLU A 88 -5.61 -2.61 -3.24
N TYR A 89 -6.81 -2.77 -2.65
CA TYR A 89 -7.91 -1.83 -2.88
C TYR A 89 -7.62 -0.45 -2.28
N PHE A 90 -6.91 -0.38 -1.16
CA PHE A 90 -6.52 0.90 -0.58
C PHE A 90 -5.49 1.64 -1.45
N HIS A 91 -4.62 0.93 -2.17
CA HIS A 91 -3.79 1.58 -3.20
C HIS A 91 -4.63 2.20 -4.34
N ILE A 92 -5.77 1.57 -4.71
CA ILE A 92 -6.73 2.21 -5.63
C ILE A 92 -7.25 3.50 -5.00
N TYR A 93 -7.66 3.46 -3.74
CA TYR A 93 -8.13 4.64 -3.02
C TYR A 93 -7.10 5.78 -3.07
N GLN A 94 -5.85 5.49 -2.73
CA GLN A 94 -4.74 6.45 -2.78
C GLN A 94 -4.58 7.08 -4.17
N HIS A 95 -4.47 6.25 -5.21
CA HIS A 95 -4.21 6.73 -6.56
C HIS A 95 -5.43 7.35 -7.25
N ALA A 96 -6.65 6.96 -6.88
CA ALA A 96 -7.88 7.54 -7.42
C ALA A 96 -7.99 9.03 -7.02
N HIS A 97 -7.52 9.37 -5.83
CA HIS A 97 -7.51 10.75 -5.31
C HIS A 97 -6.41 11.64 -5.89
N ILE A 98 -5.52 11.13 -6.75
CA ILE A 98 -4.50 11.96 -7.40
C ILE A 98 -4.92 12.19 -8.86
N PHE A 99 -5.27 13.42 -9.23
CA PHE A 99 -5.87 13.69 -10.53
C PHE A 99 -4.87 13.69 -11.68
N SER A 100 -3.64 14.14 -11.39
CA SER A 100 -2.57 14.26 -12.37
C SER A 100 -2.23 12.91 -13.03
N ARG A 101 -1.96 12.96 -14.33
CA ARG A 101 -1.40 11.85 -15.09
C ARG A 101 0.13 11.87 -15.12
N LYS A 102 0.74 12.97 -14.67
CA LYS A 102 2.20 13.15 -14.64
C LYS A 102 2.83 12.33 -13.54
N GLU A 103 3.76 11.46 -13.89
CA GLU A 103 4.37 10.53 -12.93
C GLU A 103 5.05 11.26 -11.77
N SER A 104 5.80 12.32 -12.05
CA SER A 104 6.46 13.10 -10.99
C SER A 104 5.46 13.70 -10.00
N GLU A 105 4.28 14.13 -10.46
CA GLU A 105 3.24 14.69 -9.60
C GLU A 105 2.48 13.63 -8.81
N ARG A 106 2.31 12.43 -9.39
CA ARG A 106 1.75 11.29 -8.66
C ARG A 106 2.70 10.83 -7.57
N ASN A 107 3.97 10.69 -7.90
CA ASN A 107 5.02 10.25 -6.99
C ASN A 107 5.19 11.26 -5.84
N SER A 108 5.13 12.57 -6.11
CA SER A 108 5.22 13.59 -5.05
C SER A 108 4.01 13.65 -4.13
N ARG A 109 2.83 13.17 -4.57
CA ARG A 109 1.58 13.17 -3.79
C ARG A 109 1.33 11.90 -3.00
N ASN A 110 1.85 10.75 -3.44
CA ASN A 110 1.73 9.49 -2.69
C ASN A 110 3.00 9.09 -1.94
N GLN A 111 4.10 9.84 -2.13
CA GLN A 111 5.46 9.46 -1.72
C GLN A 111 5.92 8.16 -2.39
N VAL A 112 7.16 8.14 -2.87
CA VAL A 112 7.75 6.92 -3.44
C VAL A 112 8.18 5.95 -2.34
N ASN A 113 8.51 6.45 -1.15
CA ASN A 113 8.95 5.59 -0.06
C ASN A 113 7.77 4.76 0.50
N PRO A 114 7.97 3.46 0.79
CA PRO A 114 6.93 2.57 1.33
C PRO A 114 6.25 3.05 2.63
N TRP A 115 6.91 3.83 3.49
CA TRP A 115 6.36 4.18 4.81
C TRP A 115 4.96 4.82 4.76
N TRP A 116 4.65 5.55 3.69
CA TRP A 116 3.35 6.20 3.52
C TRP A 116 2.37 5.34 2.73
N ALA A 117 2.69 4.98 1.49
CA ALA A 117 1.76 4.30 0.60
C ALA A 117 1.43 2.89 1.13
N GLU A 118 2.45 2.13 1.49
CA GLU A 118 2.32 0.75 1.97
C GLU A 118 1.88 0.70 3.42
N GLY A 119 2.45 1.58 4.27
CA GLY A 119 1.99 1.71 5.66
C GLY A 119 0.51 2.10 5.76
N GLY A 120 0.05 2.99 4.88
CA GLY A 120 -1.35 3.40 4.78
C GLY A 120 -2.27 2.29 4.32
N ALA A 121 -1.88 1.60 3.24
CA ALA A 121 -2.65 0.48 2.72
C ALA A 121 -2.77 -0.65 3.75
N GLU A 122 -1.69 -0.99 4.42
CA GLU A 122 -1.67 -2.05 5.41
C GLU A 122 -2.49 -1.69 6.64
N TYR A 123 -2.32 -0.50 7.22
CA TYR A 123 -3.07 -0.13 8.44
C TYR A 123 -4.57 -0.08 8.15
N MET A 124 -4.97 0.56 7.05
CA MET A 124 -6.38 0.69 6.70
C MET A 124 -7.01 -0.65 6.33
N ALA A 125 -6.26 -1.55 5.68
CA ALA A 125 -6.71 -2.89 5.39
C ALA A 125 -6.94 -3.71 6.66
N GLN A 126 -5.96 -3.72 7.57
CA GLN A 126 -6.08 -4.45 8.83
C GLN A 126 -7.20 -3.90 9.72
N LEU A 127 -7.34 -2.57 9.78
CA LEU A 127 -8.42 -1.90 10.52
C LEU A 127 -9.78 -2.24 9.94
N LEU A 128 -9.97 -2.10 8.63
CA LEU A 128 -11.23 -2.42 7.97
C LEU A 128 -11.58 -3.91 8.12
N TYR A 129 -10.59 -4.80 7.96
CA TYR A 129 -10.81 -6.24 8.13
C TYR A 129 -11.21 -6.58 9.57
N SER A 130 -10.56 -5.99 10.57
CA SER A 130 -10.87 -6.19 11.99
C SER A 130 -12.32 -5.84 12.37
N ARG A 131 -12.97 -4.97 11.59
CA ARG A 131 -14.36 -4.54 11.77
C ARG A 131 -15.38 -5.45 11.07
N GLN A 132 -14.93 -6.44 10.30
CA GLN A 132 -15.83 -7.33 9.56
C GLN A 132 -16.49 -8.37 10.48
N LYS A 133 -17.72 -8.75 10.13
CA LYS A 133 -18.46 -9.79 10.86
C LYS A 133 -17.69 -11.10 10.87
N GLY A 134 -17.52 -11.69 12.06
CA GLY A 134 -16.87 -12.98 12.25
C GLY A 134 -15.36 -12.92 12.45
N VAL A 135 -14.75 -11.72 12.40
CA VAL A 135 -13.34 -11.57 12.78
C VAL A 135 -13.19 -11.60 14.29
N ARG A 136 -12.19 -12.33 14.79
CA ARG A 136 -11.98 -12.55 16.23
C ARG A 136 -11.65 -11.23 16.96
N PRO A 137 -12.13 -11.05 18.21
CA PRO A 137 -11.67 -9.97 19.06
C PRO A 137 -10.13 -9.97 19.18
N GLY A 138 -9.52 -8.79 19.18
CA GLY A 138 -8.07 -8.64 19.31
C GLY A 138 -7.26 -8.89 18.04
N TYR A 139 -7.89 -9.22 16.90
CA TYR A 139 -7.21 -9.40 15.60
C TYR A 139 -6.25 -8.24 15.28
N LEU A 140 -6.74 -7.00 15.33
CA LEU A 140 -5.93 -5.83 14.98
C LEU A 140 -4.71 -5.70 15.91
N LYS A 141 -4.92 -5.86 17.22
CA LYS A 141 -3.83 -5.82 18.21
C LYS A 141 -2.80 -6.92 17.97
N GLU A 142 -3.23 -8.11 17.59
CA GLU A 142 -2.35 -9.22 17.22
C GLU A 142 -1.48 -8.86 16.00
N LYS A 143 -2.10 -8.41 14.90
CA LYS A 143 -1.37 -8.03 13.67
C LYS A 143 -0.43 -6.85 13.90
N MET A 144 -0.88 -5.80 14.58
CA MET A 144 -0.04 -4.65 14.90
C MET A 144 1.14 -5.03 15.80
N ARG A 145 0.93 -5.89 16.82
CA ARG A 145 2.01 -6.43 17.65
C ARG A 145 3.06 -7.18 16.83
N GLN A 146 2.62 -8.02 15.89
CA GLN A 146 3.54 -8.75 15.01
C GLN A 146 4.47 -7.83 14.22
N LYS A 147 3.97 -6.67 13.78
CA LYS A 147 4.74 -5.65 13.04
C LYS A 147 5.78 -4.94 13.90
N LEU A 148 5.60 -4.86 15.22
CA LEU A 148 6.61 -4.29 16.12
C LEU A 148 7.92 -5.09 16.12
N ARG A 149 7.92 -6.35 15.66
CA ARG A 149 9.15 -7.13 15.50
C ARG A 149 10.16 -6.45 14.59
N SER A 150 9.72 -5.65 13.62
CA SER A 150 10.60 -4.90 12.71
C SER A 150 11.40 -3.79 13.40
N LEU A 151 11.07 -3.41 14.65
CA LEU A 151 11.87 -2.49 15.46
C LEU A 151 13.27 -3.03 15.74
N LYS A 152 13.44 -4.36 15.87
CA LYS A 152 14.75 -4.97 16.16
C LYS A 152 15.76 -4.75 15.02
N ASP A 153 15.26 -4.52 13.81
CA ASP A 153 16.05 -4.38 12.58
C ASP A 153 16.20 -2.90 12.17
N LEU A 154 15.52 -1.97 12.86
CA LEU A 154 15.70 -0.52 12.68
C LEU A 154 16.98 -0.08 13.39
N LYS A 155 17.90 0.54 12.65
CA LYS A 155 19.18 0.98 13.22
C LYS A 155 18.96 2.19 14.14
N LYS A 156 19.83 2.33 15.14
CA LYS A 156 19.79 3.48 16.06
C LYS A 156 19.90 4.79 15.27
N GLY A 157 18.90 5.66 15.41
CA GLY A 157 18.85 6.96 14.74
C GLY A 157 18.38 6.94 13.28
N GLU A 158 18.03 5.77 12.74
CA GLU A 158 17.50 5.64 11.38
C GLU A 158 16.01 6.03 11.33
N SER A 159 15.65 6.82 10.32
CA SER A 159 14.25 7.14 10.02
C SER A 159 13.65 6.10 9.08
N ILE A 160 12.37 5.76 9.25
CA ILE A 160 11.66 4.90 8.29
C ILE A 160 11.57 5.53 6.89
N THR A 161 11.73 6.85 6.79
CA THR A 161 11.78 7.59 5.52
C THR A 161 13.04 7.33 4.70
N ASP A 162 14.09 6.80 5.34
CA ASP A 162 15.38 6.57 4.72
C ASP A 162 15.53 5.13 4.21
N ILE A 163 14.50 4.29 4.43
CA ILE A 163 14.48 2.88 4.05
C ILE A 163 13.64 2.74 2.76
N PRO A 164 14.28 2.60 1.58
CA PRO A 164 13.55 2.43 0.32
C PRO A 164 13.03 1.00 0.14
N TYR A 165 12.34 0.75 -0.98
CA TYR A 165 12.08 -0.60 -1.45
C TYR A 165 13.39 -1.41 -1.60
N GLY A 166 13.32 -2.71 -1.34
CA GLY A 166 14.46 -3.62 -1.35
C GLY A 166 14.46 -4.53 -0.12
N GLU A 167 15.64 -5.06 0.22
CA GLU A 167 15.82 -6.07 1.26
C GLU A 167 15.25 -5.67 2.63
N ARG A 168 15.35 -4.38 2.99
CA ARG A 168 14.91 -3.84 4.29
C ARG A 168 13.53 -3.18 4.25
N ALA A 169 12.83 -3.23 3.11
CA ALA A 169 11.57 -2.53 2.93
C ALA A 169 10.52 -2.90 3.98
N MET A 170 10.52 -4.14 4.45
CA MET A 170 9.56 -4.61 5.47
C MET A 170 9.59 -3.75 6.75
N ILE A 171 10.75 -3.17 7.10
CA ILE A 171 10.84 -2.24 8.23
C ILE A 171 9.98 -1.00 7.98
N ALA A 172 10.08 -0.41 6.79
CA ALA A 172 9.29 0.76 6.42
C ALA A 172 7.80 0.43 6.25
N TYR A 173 7.45 -0.76 5.75
CA TYR A 173 6.06 -1.24 5.70
C TYR A 173 5.46 -1.35 7.10
N ASP A 174 6.10 -2.11 7.98
CA ASP A 174 5.59 -2.41 9.31
C ASP A 174 5.56 -1.19 10.22
N LEU A 175 6.64 -0.41 10.23
CA LEU A 175 6.70 0.80 11.05
C LEU A 175 5.94 1.97 10.41
N GLY A 176 5.80 1.99 9.08
CA GLY A 176 4.85 2.86 8.38
C GLY A 176 3.40 2.55 8.77
N THR A 177 3.05 1.27 8.90
CA THR A 177 1.73 0.85 9.41
C THR A 177 1.48 1.42 10.81
N TRP A 178 2.46 1.32 11.70
CA TRP A 178 2.40 1.92 13.04
C TRP A 178 2.38 3.44 13.02
N PHE A 179 3.09 4.07 12.08
CA PHE A 179 3.05 5.52 11.92
C PHE A 179 1.64 6.00 11.55
N ILE A 180 0.93 5.29 10.67
CA ILE A 180 -0.45 5.64 10.31
C ILE A 180 -1.40 5.44 11.49
N ALA A 181 -1.23 4.37 12.28
CA ALA A 181 -1.98 4.20 13.53
C ALA A 181 -1.76 5.37 14.50
N TYR A 182 -0.50 5.76 14.71
CA TYR A 182 -0.12 6.90 15.56
C TYR A 182 -0.69 8.22 15.04
N LEU A 183 -0.61 8.45 13.73
CA LEU A 183 -1.17 9.63 13.07
C LEU A 183 -2.68 9.74 13.32
N ILE A 184 -3.41 8.64 13.16
CA ILE A 184 -4.87 8.60 13.33
C ILE A 184 -5.26 8.78 14.80
N ASP A 185 -4.56 8.16 15.75
CA ASP A 185 -4.79 8.35 17.19
C ASP A 185 -4.63 9.81 17.62
N ARG A 186 -3.62 10.50 17.06
CA ARG A 186 -3.37 11.92 17.33
C ARG A 186 -4.34 12.86 16.62
N THR A 187 -5.08 12.37 15.64
CA THR A 187 -5.95 13.17 14.77
C THR A 187 -7.32 12.51 14.64
N SER A 188 -7.60 11.84 13.51
CA SER A 188 -8.74 10.95 13.33
C SER A 188 -8.62 10.15 12.04
N GLU A 189 -9.37 9.05 11.95
CA GLU A 189 -9.53 8.30 10.70
C GLU A 189 -10.14 9.18 9.59
N GLU A 190 -11.03 10.12 9.94
CA GLU A 190 -11.63 11.05 8.97
C GLU A 190 -10.63 12.06 8.41
N ALA A 191 -9.71 12.57 9.25
CA ALA A 191 -8.63 13.43 8.81
C ALA A 191 -7.73 12.70 7.80
N TYR A 192 -7.42 11.41 8.05
CA TYR A 192 -6.61 10.60 7.15
C TYR A 192 -7.35 10.23 5.85
N LEU A 193 -8.54 9.63 5.95
CA LEU A 193 -9.27 9.13 4.79
C LEU A 193 -9.85 10.25 3.94
N LYS A 194 -10.47 11.27 4.54
CA LYS A 194 -11.19 12.30 3.78
C LYS A 194 -10.38 13.58 3.69
N GLY A 195 -9.93 14.11 4.83
CA GLY A 195 -9.27 15.40 4.91
C GLY A 195 -8.05 15.49 3.99
N PHE A 196 -7.06 14.61 4.24
CA PHE A 196 -5.81 14.58 3.50
C PHE A 196 -6.03 14.39 1.99
N TYR A 197 -6.82 13.40 1.57
CA TYR A 197 -7.01 13.11 0.15
C TYR A 197 -7.86 14.17 -0.58
N ARG A 198 -8.80 14.83 0.11
CA ARG A 198 -9.56 15.97 -0.43
C ARG A 198 -8.63 17.13 -0.80
N ASP A 199 -7.69 17.46 0.08
CA ASP A 199 -6.81 18.62 -0.09
C ASP A 199 -5.55 18.31 -0.93
N LEU A 200 -5.24 17.02 -1.15
CA LEU A 200 -3.99 16.54 -1.76
C LEU A 200 -3.66 17.13 -3.13
N ASN A 201 -4.65 17.29 -4.01
CA ASN A 201 -4.39 17.82 -5.36
C ASN A 201 -3.98 19.29 -5.31
N LYS A 202 -4.66 20.07 -4.46
CA LYS A 202 -4.48 21.51 -4.32
C LYS A 202 -3.22 21.86 -3.54
N GLU A 203 -3.03 21.22 -2.39
CA GLU A 203 -1.99 21.60 -1.42
C GLU A 203 -0.70 20.77 -1.58
N GLY A 204 -0.71 19.71 -2.40
CA GLY A 204 0.37 18.73 -2.45
C GLY A 204 0.42 17.88 -1.17
N PHE A 205 1.43 17.00 -1.08
CA PHE A 205 1.58 16.11 0.07
C PHE A 205 1.75 16.87 1.38
N GLU A 206 2.78 17.72 1.47
CA GLU A 206 3.12 18.40 2.72
C GLU A 206 2.05 19.40 3.16
N GLY A 207 1.52 20.19 2.22
CA GLY A 207 0.46 21.16 2.52
C GLY A 207 -0.82 20.45 2.99
N SER A 208 -1.20 19.35 2.36
CA SER A 208 -2.36 18.56 2.79
C SER A 208 -2.12 17.87 4.13
N PHE A 209 -0.93 17.32 4.34
CA PHE A 209 -0.51 16.69 5.58
C PHE A 209 -0.63 17.68 6.75
N GLN A 210 0.03 18.84 6.64
CA GLN A 210 0.02 19.85 7.71
C GLN A 210 -1.38 20.38 7.99
N LYS A 211 -2.17 20.63 6.94
CA LYS A 211 -3.54 21.14 7.07
C LYS A 211 -4.45 20.18 7.84
N ASN A 212 -4.31 18.87 7.62
CA ASN A 212 -5.22 17.87 8.18
C ASN A 212 -4.71 17.21 9.47
N PHE A 213 -3.40 17.24 9.72
CA PHE A 213 -2.79 16.60 10.88
C PHE A 213 -2.13 17.58 11.86
N GLY A 214 -2.12 18.88 11.55
CA GLY A 214 -1.69 19.96 12.44
C GLY A 214 -0.17 20.16 12.57
N LEU A 215 0.64 19.18 12.14
CA LEU A 215 2.09 19.25 12.11
C LEU A 215 2.61 18.94 10.71
N SER A 216 3.83 19.39 10.40
CA SER A 216 4.51 18.92 9.19
C SER A 216 4.76 17.41 9.25
N SER A 217 4.89 16.77 8.08
CA SER A 217 5.18 15.33 8.02
C SER A 217 6.48 15.00 8.76
N LYS A 218 7.49 15.86 8.61
CA LYS A 218 8.77 15.77 9.34
C LYS A 218 8.58 15.82 10.87
N ALA A 219 7.85 16.80 11.39
CA ALA A 219 7.67 16.93 12.84
C ALA A 219 6.83 15.77 13.42
N MET A 220 5.85 15.27 12.67
CA MET A 220 5.07 14.11 13.07
C MET A 220 5.92 12.83 13.08
N LEU A 221 6.77 12.62 12.08
CA LEU A 221 7.72 11.51 12.02
C LEU A 221 8.77 11.59 13.14
N GLU A 222 9.29 12.78 13.43
CA GLU A 222 10.19 13.01 14.56
C GLU A 222 9.53 12.62 15.88
N ALA A 223 8.29 13.07 16.13
CA ALA A 223 7.53 12.70 17.33
C ALA A 223 7.27 11.18 17.40
N PHE A 224 6.95 10.55 16.27
CA PHE A 224 6.78 9.11 16.19
C PHE A 224 8.07 8.37 16.59
N HIS A 225 9.22 8.74 16.00
CA HIS A 225 10.49 8.08 16.27
C HIS A 225 11.02 8.34 17.68
N GLN A 226 10.89 9.57 18.19
CA GLN A 226 11.51 9.97 19.46
C GLN A 226 10.62 9.72 20.68
N SER A 227 9.30 9.78 20.52
CA SER A 227 8.36 9.72 21.64
C SER A 227 7.50 8.47 21.62
N PHE A 228 7.10 7.96 20.44
CA PHE A 228 6.20 6.81 20.35
C PHE A 228 6.95 5.47 20.26
N LEU A 229 7.93 5.35 19.37
CA LEU A 229 8.69 4.10 19.20
C LEU A 229 9.40 3.61 20.48
N PRO A 230 9.88 4.47 21.40
CA PRO A 230 10.49 4.02 22.65
C PRO A 230 9.52 3.54 23.74
N LEU A 231 8.20 3.75 23.59
CA LEU A 231 7.20 3.33 24.59
C LEU A 231 7.21 1.82 24.81
N SER A 232 6.62 1.35 25.91
CA SER A 232 6.38 -0.10 26.07
C SER A 232 5.43 -0.62 24.99
N GLU A 233 5.48 -1.93 24.69
CA GLU A 233 4.53 -2.55 23.76
C GLU A 233 3.07 -2.30 24.19
N GLU A 234 2.79 -2.40 25.49
CA GLU A 234 1.45 -2.17 26.04
C GLU A 234 0.97 -0.74 25.79
N GLU A 235 1.82 0.26 25.96
CA GLU A 235 1.49 1.65 25.66
C GLU A 235 1.25 1.88 24.17
N LYS A 236 2.07 1.28 23.30
CA LYS A 236 1.83 1.34 21.86
C LYS A 236 0.49 0.73 21.48
N LEU A 237 0.09 -0.39 22.10
CA LEU A 237 -1.17 -1.05 21.78
C LEU A 237 -2.42 -0.29 22.26
N LYS A 238 -2.28 0.70 23.16
CA LYS A 238 -3.40 1.52 23.66
C LYS A 238 -3.97 2.49 22.64
N ILE A 239 -3.21 2.84 21.59
CA ILE A 239 -3.68 3.77 20.54
C ILE A 239 -4.62 3.11 19.53
N LEU A 240 -4.71 1.78 19.55
CA LEU A 240 -5.55 1.02 18.64
C LEU A 240 -7.00 0.99 19.17
N PRO A 241 -8.01 1.05 18.27
CA PRO A 241 -9.42 1.02 18.65
C PRO A 241 -9.85 -0.31 19.29
#